data_AF-A0A4Y1K8J1-F1
#
_entry.id   AF-A0A4Y1K8J1-F1
#
_cell.length_a   1.000
_cell.length_b   1.000
_cell.length_c   1.000
_cell.angle_alpha   90.00
_cell.angle_beta   90.00
_cell.angle_gamma   90.00
#
_symmetry.space_group_name_H-M   'P 1'
#
loop_
_entity.id
_entity.type
_entity.pdbx_description
1 polymer ?
#
loop_
_entity_poly.entity_id
_entity_poly.type
_entity_poly.pdbx_seq_one_letter_code
_entity_poly.pdbx_strand_id
1 'polypeptide(L)'
;VLGLPKEGKDALKLLNYRTPTGSSSDAGDFAAIAYFVLKSRCLKDGNLTIQDVNEHLDAIASNNGAKKKEQIEKSLLHVIANTAALEQKWLIRMIIKDMKLGFSQQTVFSIFHRDAAELHNVTTDLEKVCIQLHDPNVCLGDVSISMFSAFKPMLAAIANIQQIEKQMNHQSFYIETKLDGERMQLHKDGDVYKYFSRNGFDYTQQFGASPLEGSLTPFIHNVFHINVQNCILDGEMMAYNPNTQTFMQKGNKFDIKRMVDDSDLQTCYCVFD
;
A
#
# COMPACT_ATOMS: atom_id res chain seq x y z
N VAL A 1 -3.08 28.31 14.18
CA VAL A 1 -2.52 28.36 12.80
C VAL A 1 -3.21 29.42 11.95
N LEU A 2 -4.49 29.26 11.61
CA LEU A 2 -5.20 30.16 10.69
C LEU A 2 -6.06 31.24 11.36
N GLY A 3 -6.10 31.28 12.70
CA GLY A 3 -6.89 32.27 13.46
C GLY A 3 -8.40 32.17 13.25
N LEU A 4 -8.92 31.01 12.80
CA LEU A 4 -10.35 30.83 12.53
C LEU A 4 -11.15 30.79 13.86
N PRO A 5 -12.29 31.51 13.96
CA PRO A 5 -13.22 31.31 15.05
C PRO A 5 -13.73 29.86 15.05
N LYS A 6 -13.75 29.20 16.22
CA LYS A 6 -14.11 27.77 16.34
C LYS A 6 -15.48 27.46 15.73
N GLU A 7 -16.46 28.34 15.98
CA GLU A 7 -17.83 28.24 15.46
C GLU A 7 -18.05 29.06 14.18
N GLY A 8 -16.97 29.52 13.55
CA GLY A 8 -17.03 30.32 12.32
C GLY A 8 -17.38 29.48 11.10
N LYS A 9 -18.00 30.10 10.09
CA LYS A 9 -18.40 29.44 8.83
C LYS A 9 -17.26 28.62 8.19
N ASP A 10 -16.05 29.19 8.12
CA ASP A 10 -14.90 28.52 7.51
C ASP A 10 -14.40 27.33 8.34
N ALA A 11 -14.40 27.42 9.67
CA ALA A 11 -14.02 26.32 10.56
C ALA A 11 -15.02 25.16 10.46
N LEU A 12 -16.32 25.48 10.50
CA LEU A 12 -17.39 24.48 10.33
C LEU A 12 -17.35 23.84 8.93
N LYS A 13 -16.98 24.60 7.88
CA LYS A 13 -16.84 24.07 6.52
C LYS A 13 -15.68 23.08 6.40
N LEU A 14 -14.56 23.33 7.07
CA LEU A 14 -13.42 22.40 7.10
C LEU A 14 -13.74 21.12 7.87
N LEU A 15 -14.39 21.23 9.03
CA LEU A 15 -14.77 20.08 9.86
C LEU A 15 -15.86 19.23 9.19
N ASN A 16 -16.83 19.88 8.54
CA ASN A 16 -17.97 19.23 7.89
C ASN A 16 -17.84 19.24 6.36
N TYR A 17 -16.63 19.02 5.82
CA TYR A 17 -16.32 19.17 4.39
C TYR A 17 -17.12 18.24 3.45
N ARG A 18 -17.74 17.19 3.99
CA ARG A 18 -18.63 16.26 3.27
C ARG A 18 -20.08 16.73 3.20
N THR A 19 -20.48 17.66 4.07
CA THR A 19 -21.84 18.19 4.10
C THR A 19 -22.00 19.15 2.92
N PRO A 20 -23.00 18.96 2.03
CA PRO A 20 -23.24 19.88 0.94
C PRO A 20 -23.58 21.25 1.50
N THR A 21 -22.73 22.23 1.24
CA THR A 21 -23.07 23.65 1.40
C THR A 21 -23.39 24.14 -0.02
N GLY A 22 -24.61 24.67 -0.22
CA GLY A 22 -25.27 24.79 -1.53
C GLY A 22 -24.43 25.26 -2.73
N SER A 23 -24.91 24.88 -3.93
CA SER A 23 -24.49 25.25 -5.30
C SER A 23 -23.02 25.12 -5.74
N SER A 24 -22.05 24.91 -4.83
CA SER A 24 -20.66 24.61 -5.21
C SER A 24 -20.39 23.11 -5.33
N SER A 25 -19.86 22.68 -6.49
CA SER A 25 -19.53 21.29 -6.86
C SER A 25 -18.38 20.65 -6.06
N ASP A 26 -17.82 21.33 -5.07
CA ASP A 26 -16.61 20.91 -4.35
C ASP A 26 -16.91 20.15 -3.06
N ALA A 27 -18.18 19.88 -2.76
CA ALA A 27 -18.56 19.08 -1.60
C ALA A 27 -17.89 17.69 -1.67
N GLY A 28 -17.11 17.33 -0.65
CA GLY A 28 -16.33 16.09 -0.61
C GLY A 28 -14.87 16.19 -1.07
N ASP A 29 -14.42 17.29 -1.69
CA ASP A 29 -12.99 17.56 -1.93
C ASP A 29 -12.43 18.48 -0.83
N PHE A 30 -11.88 17.87 0.22
CA PHE A 30 -11.30 18.60 1.35
C PHE A 30 -10.18 19.57 0.91
N ALA A 31 -9.34 19.18 -0.04
CA ALA A 31 -8.23 20.01 -0.50
C ALA A 31 -8.73 21.27 -1.22
N ALA A 32 -9.76 21.13 -2.07
CA ALA A 32 -10.38 22.27 -2.74
C ALA A 32 -11.05 23.23 -1.72
N ILE A 33 -11.78 22.69 -0.74
CA ILE A 33 -12.40 23.47 0.33
C ILE A 33 -11.34 24.21 1.14
N ALA A 34 -10.26 23.53 1.53
CA ALA A 34 -9.14 24.11 2.27
C ALA A 34 -8.48 25.24 1.48
N TYR A 35 -8.25 25.06 0.19
CA TYR A 35 -7.69 26.10 -0.68
C TYR A 35 -8.51 27.40 -0.64
N PHE A 36 -9.83 27.34 -0.74
CA PHE A 36 -10.67 28.55 -0.71
C PHE A 36 -10.63 29.27 0.64
N VAL A 37 -10.46 28.53 1.75
CA VAL A 37 -10.26 29.12 3.08
C VAL A 37 -8.86 29.73 3.21
N LEU A 38 -7.85 29.10 2.61
CA LEU A 38 -6.44 29.51 2.70
C LEU A 38 -6.08 30.66 1.77
N LYS A 39 -6.70 30.78 0.58
CA LYS A 39 -6.32 31.75 -0.47
C LYS A 39 -6.31 33.20 0.01
N SER A 40 -7.20 33.57 0.94
CA SER A 40 -7.27 34.91 1.52
C SER A 40 -6.37 35.12 2.75
N ARG A 41 -5.73 34.06 3.26
CA ARG A 41 -5.01 34.04 4.54
C ARG A 41 -3.52 33.72 4.39
N CYS A 42 -3.15 32.97 3.37
CA CYS A 42 -1.77 32.59 3.06
C CYS A 42 -1.31 33.38 1.83
N LEU A 43 -0.84 34.62 2.06
CA LEU A 43 -0.39 35.54 1.01
C LEU A 43 1.10 35.43 0.68
N LYS A 44 1.84 34.58 1.40
CA LYS A 44 3.27 34.37 1.17
C LYS A 44 3.49 33.29 0.12
N ASP A 45 4.51 33.48 -0.70
CA ASP A 45 5.01 32.45 -1.59
C ASP A 45 5.70 31.34 -0.80
N GLY A 46 5.69 30.13 -1.38
CA GLY A 46 6.43 29.00 -0.84
C GLY A 46 7.94 29.14 -1.08
N ASN A 47 8.72 28.56 -0.18
CA ASN A 47 10.20 28.52 -0.29
C ASN A 47 10.77 27.11 -0.11
N LEU A 48 9.91 26.08 -0.04
CA LEU A 48 10.32 24.69 0.11
C LEU A 48 10.59 24.05 -1.26
N THR A 49 11.69 23.31 -1.37
CA THR A 49 11.97 22.45 -2.53
C THR A 49 11.17 21.14 -2.44
N ILE A 50 11.16 20.37 -3.54
CA ILE A 50 10.55 19.02 -3.56
C ILE A 50 11.24 18.11 -2.52
N GLN A 51 12.56 18.25 -2.36
CA GLN A 51 13.31 17.49 -1.36
C GLN A 51 12.86 17.86 0.06
N ASP A 52 12.80 19.15 0.40
CA ASP A 52 12.36 19.60 1.73
C ASP A 52 10.95 19.09 2.06
N VAL A 53 10.04 19.11 1.08
CA VAL A 53 8.68 18.57 1.23
C VAL A 53 8.73 17.07 1.55
N ASN A 54 9.52 16.27 0.84
CA ASN A 54 9.64 14.84 1.11
C ASN A 54 10.24 14.58 2.49
N GLU A 55 11.31 15.29 2.88
CA GLU A 55 11.92 15.18 4.20
C GLU A 55 10.92 15.47 5.34
N HIS A 56 10.04 16.47 5.15
CA HIS A 56 8.98 16.74 6.11
C HIS A 56 7.87 15.67 6.13
N LEU A 57 7.50 15.11 4.97
CA LEU A 57 6.55 14.00 4.90
C LEU A 57 7.12 12.73 5.57
N ASP A 58 8.41 12.46 5.40
CA ASP A 58 9.12 11.37 6.07
C ASP A 58 9.14 11.58 7.59
N ALA A 59 9.44 12.80 8.05
CA ALA A 59 9.38 13.15 9.46
C ALA A 59 7.97 12.96 10.03
N ILE A 60 6.92 13.32 9.30
CA ILE A 60 5.52 13.11 9.71
C ILE A 60 5.22 11.61 9.83
N ALA A 61 5.59 10.81 8.82
CA ALA A 61 5.34 9.37 8.80
C ALA A 61 6.08 8.64 9.94
N SER A 62 7.36 8.95 10.14
CA SER A 62 8.19 8.39 11.20
C SER A 62 7.67 8.75 12.61
N ASN A 63 7.34 10.02 12.84
CA ASN A 63 6.78 10.46 14.12
C ASN A 63 5.38 9.88 14.39
N ASN A 64 4.57 9.64 13.35
CA ASN A 64 3.30 8.92 13.47
C ASN A 64 3.51 7.46 13.90
N GLY A 65 4.48 6.75 13.30
CA GLY A 65 4.89 5.41 13.72
C GLY A 65 5.35 5.37 15.18
N ALA A 66 6.09 6.39 15.62
CA ALA A 66 6.54 6.56 17.00
C ALA A 66 5.49 7.17 17.96
N LYS A 67 4.27 7.43 17.49
CA LYS A 67 3.16 8.05 18.26
C LYS A 67 3.49 9.43 18.87
N LYS A 68 4.38 10.21 18.26
CA LYS A 68 4.84 11.53 18.73
C LYS A 68 3.99 12.68 18.15
N LYS A 69 2.77 12.87 18.68
CA LYS A 69 1.80 13.85 18.17
C LYS A 69 2.32 15.29 18.06
N GLU A 70 3.02 15.77 19.09
CA GLU A 70 3.56 17.14 19.10
C GLU A 70 4.56 17.40 17.96
N GLN A 71 5.37 16.40 17.62
CA GLN A 71 6.35 16.52 16.53
C GLN A 71 5.69 16.50 15.15
N ILE A 72 4.59 15.76 15.00
CA ILE A 72 3.74 15.79 13.79
C ILE A 72 3.16 17.18 13.61
N GLU A 73 2.57 17.75 14.67
CA GLU A 73 2.02 19.11 14.64
C GLU A 73 3.09 20.13 14.28
N LYS A 74 4.28 20.06 14.90
CA LYS A 74 5.41 20.94 14.59
C LYS A 74 5.83 20.86 13.12
N SER A 75 5.91 19.66 12.56
CA SER A 75 6.30 19.44 11.15
C SER A 75 5.23 19.99 10.20
N LEU A 76 3.95 19.72 10.46
CA LEU A 76 2.85 20.27 9.68
C LEU A 76 2.79 21.79 9.74
N LEU A 77 3.00 22.38 10.92
CA LEU A 77 3.06 23.84 11.10
C LEU A 77 4.19 24.45 10.27
N HIS A 78 5.35 23.82 10.25
CA HIS A 78 6.48 24.29 9.45
C HIS A 78 6.15 24.29 7.95
N VAL A 79 5.58 23.20 7.44
CA VAL A 79 5.16 23.09 6.03
C VAL A 79 4.10 24.15 5.69
N ILE A 80 3.07 24.30 6.52
CA ILE A 80 1.99 25.28 6.31
C ILE A 80 2.52 26.72 6.36
N ALA A 81 3.52 27.01 7.21
CA ALA A 81 4.09 28.36 7.32
C ALA A 81 4.97 28.76 6.12
N ASN A 82 5.48 27.76 5.37
CA ASN A 82 6.47 27.92 4.31
C ASN A 82 5.94 27.52 2.92
N THR A 83 4.62 27.36 2.76
CA THR A 83 3.97 27.03 1.48
C THR A 83 2.78 27.95 1.20
N ALA A 84 2.59 28.29 -0.08
CA ALA A 84 1.46 29.06 -0.58
C ALA A 84 0.16 28.26 -0.51
N ALA A 85 -1.00 28.95 -0.54
CA ALA A 85 -2.31 28.30 -0.48
C ALA A 85 -2.50 27.22 -1.58
N LEU A 86 -1.98 27.47 -2.78
CA LEU A 86 -2.07 26.53 -3.90
C LEU A 86 -1.20 25.28 -3.67
N GLU A 87 -0.01 25.44 -3.11
CA GLU A 87 0.87 24.31 -2.76
C GLU A 87 0.24 23.48 -1.64
N GLN A 88 -0.33 24.12 -0.62
CA GLN A 88 -1.05 23.43 0.46
C GLN A 88 -2.22 22.59 -0.05
N LYS A 89 -2.94 23.03 -1.08
CA LYS A 89 -3.97 22.22 -1.75
C LYS A 89 -3.39 20.90 -2.26
N TRP A 90 -2.25 20.95 -2.95
CA TRP A 90 -1.61 19.76 -3.50
C TRP A 90 -0.96 18.89 -2.41
N LEU A 91 -0.35 19.50 -1.40
CA LEU A 91 0.19 18.79 -0.23
C LEU A 91 -0.90 18.00 0.50
N ILE A 92 -2.09 18.60 0.71
CA ILE A 92 -3.23 17.89 1.29
C ILE A 92 -3.60 16.66 0.44
N ARG A 93 -3.61 16.79 -0.90
CA ARG A 93 -3.89 15.67 -1.80
C ARG A 93 -2.81 14.59 -1.75
N MET A 94 -1.53 14.96 -1.61
CA MET A 94 -0.42 14.02 -1.42
C MET A 94 -0.55 13.27 -0.09
N ILE A 95 -0.88 13.96 1.00
CA ILE A 95 -1.09 13.36 2.33
C ILE A 95 -2.27 12.38 2.32
N ILE A 96 -3.38 12.75 1.65
CA ILE A 96 -4.56 11.88 1.48
C ILE A 96 -4.29 10.74 0.49
N LYS A 97 -3.25 10.86 -0.35
CA LYS A 97 -2.92 9.96 -1.46
C LYS A 97 -4.01 9.89 -2.54
N ASP A 98 -4.68 11.01 -2.81
CA ASP A 98 -5.66 11.18 -3.89
C ASP A 98 -5.46 12.53 -4.61
N MET A 99 -4.80 12.50 -5.77
CA MET A 99 -4.40 13.69 -6.52
C MET A 99 -5.51 14.27 -7.41
N LYS A 100 -6.54 13.48 -7.74
CA LYS A 100 -7.65 13.87 -8.64
C LYS A 100 -7.19 14.52 -9.97
N LEU A 101 -6.20 13.92 -10.64
CA LEU A 101 -5.61 14.47 -11.88
C LEU A 101 -6.43 14.20 -13.15
N GLY A 102 -7.40 13.27 -13.08
CA GLY A 102 -8.25 12.92 -14.23
C GLY A 102 -7.62 11.91 -15.21
N PHE A 103 -6.44 11.37 -14.90
CA PHE A 103 -5.81 10.28 -15.64
C PHE A 103 -5.33 9.17 -14.70
N SER A 104 -5.06 8.00 -15.27
CA SER A 104 -4.64 6.82 -14.52
C SER A 104 -3.14 6.79 -14.26
N GLN A 105 -2.73 5.99 -13.27
CA GLN A 105 -1.31 5.68 -13.04
C GLN A 105 -0.65 5.06 -14.29
N GLN A 106 -1.38 4.24 -15.05
CA GLN A 106 -0.88 3.64 -16.29
C GLN A 106 -0.48 4.70 -17.32
N THR A 107 -1.25 5.78 -17.40
CA THR A 107 -0.96 6.92 -18.28
C THR A 107 0.35 7.60 -17.88
N VAL A 108 0.57 7.82 -16.58
CA VAL A 108 1.83 8.40 -16.07
C VAL A 108 3.02 7.52 -16.43
N PHE A 109 2.91 6.20 -16.19
CA PHE A 109 3.98 5.27 -16.54
C PHE A 109 4.26 5.27 -18.04
N SER A 110 3.24 5.20 -18.89
CA SER A 110 3.44 5.21 -20.34
C SER A 110 4.12 6.48 -20.87
N ILE A 111 3.93 7.62 -20.18
CA ILE A 111 4.60 8.88 -20.53
C ILE A 111 6.04 8.88 -20.00
N PHE A 112 6.28 8.31 -18.82
CA PHE A 112 7.61 8.25 -18.20
C PHE A 112 8.54 7.30 -18.96
N HIS A 113 8.14 6.04 -19.14
CA HIS A 113 8.90 5.03 -19.86
C HIS A 113 8.00 3.86 -20.28
N ARG A 114 8.23 3.28 -21.47
CA ARG A 114 7.41 2.15 -21.98
C ARG A 114 7.40 0.94 -21.04
N ASP A 115 8.54 0.65 -20.40
CA ASP A 115 8.73 -0.47 -19.47
C ASP A 115 8.34 -0.13 -18.00
N ALA A 116 7.95 1.12 -17.69
CA ALA A 116 7.75 1.54 -16.30
C ALA A 116 6.63 0.77 -15.60
N ALA A 117 5.54 0.48 -16.32
CA ALA A 117 4.42 -0.27 -15.75
C ALA A 117 4.81 -1.72 -15.47
N GLU A 118 5.56 -2.36 -16.37
CA GLU A 118 6.01 -3.74 -16.24
C GLU A 118 7.03 -3.88 -15.10
N LEU A 119 8.04 -3.00 -15.05
CA LEU A 119 9.03 -2.98 -13.98
C LEU A 119 8.36 -2.72 -12.61
N HIS A 120 7.43 -1.77 -12.54
CA HIS A 120 6.68 -1.53 -11.31
C HIS A 120 5.85 -2.75 -10.89
N ASN A 121 5.32 -3.52 -11.83
CA ASN A 121 4.53 -4.71 -11.49
C ASN A 121 5.39 -5.82 -10.87
N VAL A 122 6.69 -5.90 -11.16
CA VAL A 122 7.59 -6.92 -10.58
C VAL A 122 8.45 -6.41 -9.41
N THR A 123 8.35 -5.12 -9.07
CA THR A 123 9.15 -4.50 -7.99
C THR A 123 8.35 -3.75 -6.94
N THR A 124 7.17 -3.21 -7.30
CA THR A 124 6.36 -2.33 -6.44
C THR A 124 7.17 -1.16 -5.84
N ASP A 125 8.18 -0.68 -6.59
CA ASP A 125 9.16 0.31 -6.14
C ASP A 125 9.28 1.44 -7.17
N LEU A 126 8.82 2.64 -6.80
CA LEU A 126 8.88 3.82 -7.67
C LEU A 126 10.31 4.38 -7.80
N GLU A 127 11.14 4.28 -6.76
CA GLU A 127 12.52 4.76 -6.81
C GLU A 127 13.33 3.92 -7.80
N LYS A 128 13.21 2.59 -7.71
CA LYS A 128 13.85 1.65 -8.64
C LYS A 128 13.40 1.89 -10.08
N VAL A 129 12.11 2.14 -10.30
CA VAL A 129 11.58 2.49 -11.63
C VAL A 129 12.20 3.79 -12.15
N CYS A 130 12.23 4.84 -11.32
CA CYS A 130 12.80 6.13 -11.72
C CYS A 130 14.31 6.07 -12.01
N ILE A 131 15.06 5.29 -11.23
CA ILE A 131 16.51 5.15 -11.38
C ILE A 131 16.86 4.30 -12.60
N GLN A 132 16.25 3.12 -12.76
CA GLN A 132 16.61 2.19 -13.84
C GLN A 132 16.13 2.66 -15.21
N LEU A 133 15.01 3.38 -15.28
CA LEU A 133 14.41 3.86 -16.52
C LEU A 133 14.59 5.37 -16.71
N HIS A 134 15.67 5.93 -16.16
CA HIS A 134 15.95 7.36 -16.24
C HIS A 134 16.15 7.83 -17.70
N ASP A 135 16.78 7.02 -18.54
CA ASP A 135 16.90 7.28 -19.98
C ASP A 135 15.70 6.68 -20.73
N PRO A 136 14.81 7.49 -21.35
CA PRO A 136 13.63 7.01 -22.07
C PRO A 136 13.93 6.16 -23.31
N ASN A 137 15.19 6.13 -23.75
CA ASN A 137 15.61 5.39 -24.94
C ASN A 137 16.25 4.04 -24.61
N VAL A 138 16.59 3.78 -23.34
CA VAL A 138 17.20 2.52 -22.91
C VAL A 138 16.12 1.61 -22.37
N CYS A 139 15.77 0.60 -23.15
CA CYS A 139 14.82 -0.42 -22.69
C CYS A 139 15.51 -1.42 -21.78
N LEU A 140 14.76 -1.98 -20.83
CA LEU A 140 15.22 -3.13 -20.08
C LEU A 140 15.20 -4.37 -20.98
N GLY A 141 16.04 -5.34 -20.63
CA GLY A 141 15.92 -6.70 -21.17
C GLY A 141 14.71 -7.41 -20.56
N ASP A 142 14.87 -8.67 -20.17
CA ASP A 142 13.79 -9.43 -19.54
C ASP A 142 13.44 -8.86 -18.15
N VAL A 143 12.25 -8.26 -18.04
CA VAL A 143 11.69 -7.79 -16.77
C VAL A 143 10.97 -8.97 -16.12
N SER A 144 11.53 -9.51 -15.04
CA SER A 144 10.99 -10.68 -14.35
C SER A 144 10.87 -10.48 -12.85
N ILE A 145 10.07 -11.35 -12.21
CA ILE A 145 10.05 -11.48 -10.75
C ILE A 145 11.48 -11.80 -10.27
N SER A 146 11.89 -11.19 -9.17
CA SER A 146 13.22 -11.34 -8.59
C SER A 146 13.15 -11.57 -7.08
N MET A 147 14.17 -12.24 -6.54
CA MET A 147 14.24 -12.55 -5.12
C MET A 147 14.17 -11.25 -4.29
N PHE A 148 13.44 -11.30 -3.18
CA PHE A 148 13.23 -10.20 -2.23
C PHE A 148 12.68 -8.88 -2.82
N SER A 149 12.12 -8.90 -4.03
CA SER A 149 11.36 -7.79 -4.61
C SER A 149 9.87 -8.14 -4.65
N ALA A 150 9.03 -7.29 -4.08
CA ALA A 150 7.59 -7.50 -4.06
C ALA A 150 7.01 -7.31 -5.48
N PHE A 151 6.27 -8.30 -5.98
CA PHE A 151 5.55 -8.17 -7.24
C PHE A 151 4.05 -8.00 -6.99
N LYS A 152 3.30 -7.51 -7.98
CA LYS A 152 1.84 -7.48 -7.92
C LYS A 152 1.31 -8.89 -8.20
N PRO A 153 0.60 -9.54 -7.25
CA PRO A 153 0.03 -10.85 -7.51
C PRO A 153 -0.96 -10.82 -8.67
N MET A 154 -1.03 -11.93 -9.40
CA MET A 154 -2.06 -12.13 -10.42
C MET A 154 -3.46 -12.08 -9.78
N LEU A 155 -4.41 -11.48 -10.49
CA LEU A 155 -5.80 -11.33 -10.03
C LEU A 155 -6.72 -12.23 -10.83
N ALA A 156 -7.81 -12.67 -10.21
CA ALA A 156 -8.88 -13.40 -10.89
C ALA A 156 -9.98 -12.45 -11.40
N ALA A 157 -10.43 -12.68 -12.63
CA ALA A 157 -11.64 -12.06 -13.16
C ALA A 157 -12.89 -12.80 -12.67
N ILE A 158 -14.03 -12.08 -12.59
CA ILE A 158 -15.32 -12.72 -12.34
C ILE A 158 -15.71 -13.52 -13.60
N ALA A 159 -15.89 -14.83 -13.45
CA ALA A 159 -16.23 -15.72 -14.55
C ALA A 159 -17.75 -15.94 -14.65
N ASN A 160 -18.24 -16.15 -15.88
CA ASN A 160 -19.59 -16.62 -16.12
C ASN A 160 -19.55 -18.14 -16.25
N ILE A 161 -20.17 -18.85 -15.30
CA ILE A 161 -20.19 -20.32 -15.25
C ILE A 161 -20.70 -20.93 -16.57
N GLN A 162 -21.69 -20.31 -17.22
CA GLN A 162 -22.23 -20.81 -18.49
C GLN A 162 -21.24 -20.69 -19.66
N GLN A 163 -20.22 -19.86 -19.53
CA GLN A 163 -19.20 -19.61 -20.54
C GLN A 163 -17.82 -20.12 -20.14
N ILE A 164 -17.71 -20.84 -19.01
CA ILE A 164 -16.41 -21.18 -18.42
C ILE A 164 -15.55 -22.03 -19.36
N GLU A 165 -16.14 -23.03 -20.03
CA GLU A 165 -15.41 -23.87 -21.00
C GLU A 165 -14.84 -23.03 -22.14
N LYS A 166 -15.62 -22.06 -22.65
CA LYS A 166 -15.16 -21.14 -23.69
C LYS A 166 -14.06 -20.22 -23.16
N GLN A 167 -14.19 -19.69 -21.95
CA GLN A 167 -13.17 -18.85 -21.30
C GLN A 167 -11.87 -19.62 -21.06
N MET A 168 -11.96 -20.94 -20.86
CA MET A 168 -10.82 -21.87 -20.73
C MET A 168 -10.38 -22.48 -22.07
N ASN A 169 -10.78 -21.87 -23.20
CA ASN A 169 -10.41 -22.29 -24.55
C ASN A 169 -10.76 -23.76 -24.89
N HIS A 170 -11.80 -24.31 -24.24
CA HIS A 170 -12.23 -25.71 -24.37
C HIS A 170 -11.12 -26.72 -24.07
N GLN A 171 -10.18 -26.36 -23.20
CA GLN A 171 -9.11 -27.22 -22.72
C GLN A 171 -9.34 -27.62 -21.26
N SER A 172 -8.53 -28.55 -20.75
CA SER A 172 -8.54 -28.89 -19.32
C SER A 172 -8.10 -27.68 -18.50
N PHE A 173 -8.75 -27.48 -17.34
CA PHE A 173 -8.45 -26.41 -16.41
C PHE A 173 -8.56 -26.91 -14.96
N TYR A 174 -7.88 -26.22 -14.05
CA TYR A 174 -7.91 -26.52 -12.62
C TYR A 174 -9.11 -25.86 -11.92
N ILE A 175 -9.58 -26.51 -10.87
CA ILE A 175 -10.59 -25.95 -9.95
C ILE A 175 -9.98 -26.05 -8.55
N GLU A 176 -9.83 -24.89 -7.91
CA GLU A 176 -9.25 -24.78 -6.57
C GLU A 176 -10.20 -24.01 -5.65
N THR A 177 -10.13 -24.33 -4.36
CA THR A 177 -10.92 -23.64 -3.34
C THR A 177 -10.41 -22.21 -3.19
N LYS A 178 -11.30 -21.22 -3.42
CA LYS A 178 -11.00 -19.83 -3.10
C LYS A 178 -11.01 -19.61 -1.59
N LEU A 179 -9.82 -19.49 -1.01
CA LEU A 179 -9.64 -19.20 0.42
C LEU A 179 -9.99 -17.72 0.73
N ASP A 180 -10.47 -17.49 1.96
CA ASP A 180 -10.88 -16.18 2.48
C ASP A 180 -9.94 -15.73 3.60
N GLY A 181 -8.70 -15.42 3.21
CA GLY A 181 -7.64 -15.02 4.12
C GLY A 181 -6.98 -13.72 3.68
N GLU A 182 -5.66 -13.71 3.73
CA GLU A 182 -4.84 -12.61 3.24
C GLU A 182 -3.76 -13.06 2.29
N ARG A 183 -3.87 -12.66 1.02
CA ARG A 183 -2.84 -12.87 0.00
C ARG A 183 -1.46 -12.41 0.47
N MET A 184 -0.49 -13.31 0.43
CA MET A 184 0.88 -13.11 0.89
C MET A 184 1.87 -13.83 -0.03
N GLN A 185 2.94 -13.12 -0.41
CA GLN A 185 4.10 -13.69 -1.08
C GLN A 185 5.16 -14.04 -0.04
N LEU A 186 5.79 -15.21 -0.15
CA LEU A 186 6.94 -15.61 0.66
C LEU A 186 8.16 -15.70 -0.25
N HIS A 187 9.23 -14.99 0.11
CA HIS A 187 10.54 -15.11 -0.53
C HIS A 187 11.51 -15.74 0.47
N LYS A 188 12.22 -16.79 0.07
CA LYS A 188 13.21 -17.50 0.88
C LYS A 188 14.55 -17.55 0.17
N ASP A 189 15.63 -17.32 0.90
CA ASP A 189 16.99 -17.72 0.54
C ASP A 189 17.72 -18.21 1.79
N GLY A 190 17.90 -19.53 1.91
CA GLY A 190 18.47 -20.16 3.11
C GLY A 190 17.62 -19.87 4.34
N ASP A 191 18.21 -19.19 5.31
CA ASP A 191 17.57 -18.80 6.57
C ASP A 191 16.95 -17.39 6.51
N VAL A 192 17.00 -16.72 5.36
CA VAL A 192 16.45 -15.38 5.18
C VAL A 192 15.09 -15.45 4.51
N TYR A 193 14.10 -14.85 5.15
CA TYR A 193 12.73 -14.81 4.69
C TYR A 193 12.24 -13.38 4.52
N LYS A 194 11.40 -13.15 3.51
CA LYS A 194 10.58 -11.93 3.38
C LYS A 194 9.15 -12.25 3.01
N TYR A 195 8.24 -11.43 3.52
CA TYR A 195 6.81 -11.57 3.31
C TYR A 195 6.20 -10.29 2.77
N PHE A 196 5.57 -10.35 1.60
CA PHE A 196 4.94 -9.19 0.97
C PHE A 196 3.44 -9.39 0.80
N SER A 197 2.66 -8.44 1.31
CA SER A 197 1.22 -8.42 1.10
C SER A 197 0.86 -8.15 -0.36
N ARG A 198 -0.43 -8.33 -0.72
CA ARG A 198 -0.96 -7.96 -2.05
C ARG A 198 -0.53 -6.60 -2.59
N ASN A 199 -0.37 -5.60 -1.72
CA ASN A 199 -0.01 -4.23 -2.11
C ASN A 199 1.50 -3.94 -1.94
N GLY A 200 2.33 -4.97 -1.76
CA GLY A 200 3.79 -4.85 -1.65
C GLY A 200 4.33 -4.40 -0.29
N PHE A 201 3.46 -4.21 0.72
CA PHE A 201 3.94 -3.92 2.08
C PHE A 201 4.64 -5.13 2.70
N ASP A 202 5.77 -4.87 3.35
CA ASP A 202 6.60 -5.86 4.06
C ASP A 202 5.96 -6.23 5.42
N TYR A 203 5.69 -7.52 5.60
CA TYR A 203 5.15 -8.13 6.83
C TYR A 203 6.13 -9.11 7.48
N THR A 204 7.41 -9.04 7.12
CA THR A 204 8.45 -9.94 7.60
C THR A 204 8.60 -9.90 9.12
N GLN A 205 8.45 -8.72 9.74
CA GLN A 205 8.47 -8.60 11.21
C GLN A 205 7.41 -9.44 11.91
N GLN A 206 6.25 -9.67 11.26
CA GLN A 206 5.18 -10.47 11.84
C GLN A 206 5.43 -11.97 11.63
N PHE A 207 5.75 -12.37 10.39
CA PHE A 207 5.83 -13.78 10.02
C PHE A 207 7.20 -14.42 10.28
N GLY A 208 8.25 -13.61 10.42
CA GLY A 208 9.62 -13.99 10.78
C GLY A 208 10.63 -13.69 9.67
N ALA A 209 11.76 -13.05 9.98
CA ALA A 209 12.84 -12.91 9.00
C ALA A 209 13.78 -14.13 8.99
N SER A 210 13.71 -14.99 10.02
CA SER A 210 14.55 -16.17 10.19
C SER A 210 13.80 -17.32 10.88
N PRO A 211 14.38 -18.54 10.90
CA PRO A 211 13.77 -19.71 11.55
C PRO A 211 13.60 -19.58 13.07
N LEU A 212 14.11 -18.51 13.69
CA LEU A 212 14.13 -18.31 15.14
C LEU A 212 13.04 -17.34 15.62
N GLU A 213 12.31 -16.68 14.73
CA GLU A 213 11.37 -15.61 15.08
C GLU A 213 10.12 -15.60 14.20
N GLY A 214 9.05 -14.97 14.68
CA GLY A 214 7.82 -14.72 13.94
C GLY A 214 6.76 -15.82 14.07
N SER A 215 5.56 -15.50 13.60
CA SER A 215 4.37 -16.35 13.79
C SER A 215 4.25 -17.53 12.83
N LEU A 216 5.14 -17.64 11.83
CA LEU A 216 5.07 -18.67 10.79
C LEU A 216 6.43 -19.32 10.49
N THR A 217 7.47 -18.53 10.21
CA THR A 217 8.77 -19.01 9.73
C THR A 217 9.38 -20.14 10.57
N PRO A 218 9.35 -20.09 11.93
CA PRO A 218 9.92 -21.15 12.77
C PRO A 218 9.23 -22.50 12.58
N PHE A 219 7.95 -22.49 12.18
CA PHE A 219 7.13 -23.68 12.01
C PHE A 219 7.22 -24.27 10.60
N ILE A 220 7.62 -23.48 9.59
CA ILE A 220 7.67 -23.93 8.19
C ILE A 220 9.09 -24.13 7.66
N HIS A 221 10.13 -23.64 8.35
CA HIS A 221 11.51 -23.72 7.86
C HIS A 221 11.95 -25.15 7.52
N ASN A 222 11.63 -26.11 8.39
CA ASN A 222 11.99 -27.52 8.22
C ASN A 222 11.03 -28.30 7.30
N VAL A 223 9.99 -27.66 6.75
CA VAL A 223 9.05 -28.29 5.81
C VAL A 223 9.60 -28.27 4.38
N PHE A 224 10.47 -27.31 4.06
CA PHE A 224 11.11 -27.23 2.75
C PHE A 224 12.03 -28.45 2.53
N HIS A 225 11.99 -29.01 1.32
CA HIS A 225 12.90 -30.09 0.94
C HIS A 225 14.36 -29.60 1.01
N ILE A 226 15.29 -30.46 1.43
CA ILE A 226 16.72 -30.12 1.67
C ILE A 226 17.43 -29.45 0.49
N ASN A 227 16.96 -29.67 -0.74
CA ASN A 227 17.52 -29.10 -1.96
C ASN A 227 16.97 -27.71 -2.31
N VAL A 228 15.98 -27.19 -1.57
CA VAL A 228 15.37 -25.88 -1.82
C VAL A 228 16.13 -24.81 -1.02
N GLN A 229 17.17 -24.26 -1.65
CA GLN A 229 17.89 -23.12 -1.08
C GLN A 229 17.03 -21.87 -1.15
N ASN A 230 16.54 -21.54 -2.36
CA ASN A 230 15.76 -20.35 -2.62
C ASN A 230 14.41 -20.70 -3.27
N CYS A 231 13.38 -19.91 -2.94
CA CYS A 231 12.07 -20.00 -3.59
C CYS A 231 11.28 -18.71 -3.40
N ILE A 232 10.29 -18.52 -4.27
CA ILE A 232 9.26 -17.51 -4.16
C ILE A 232 7.94 -18.27 -4.24
N LEU A 233 7.06 -18.05 -3.27
CA LEU A 233 5.75 -18.67 -3.19
C LEU A 233 4.67 -17.60 -3.17
N ASP A 234 3.53 -17.89 -3.79
CA ASP A 234 2.31 -17.12 -3.69
C ASP A 234 1.23 -17.97 -3.02
N GLY A 235 0.54 -17.36 -2.06
CA GLY A 235 -0.35 -18.09 -1.17
C GLY A 235 -1.33 -17.18 -0.44
N GLU A 236 -2.26 -17.82 0.27
CA GLU A 236 -3.19 -17.15 1.17
C GLU A 236 -2.82 -17.46 2.61
N MET A 237 -2.63 -16.42 3.42
CA MET A 237 -2.43 -16.58 4.85
C MET A 237 -3.79 -16.75 5.54
N MET A 238 -3.94 -17.82 6.31
CA MET A 238 -5.16 -18.23 6.99
C MET A 238 -4.94 -18.29 8.50
N ALA A 239 -5.99 -18.02 9.28
CA ALA A 239 -6.01 -18.39 10.69
C ALA A 239 -6.58 -19.80 10.84
N TYR A 240 -5.82 -20.70 11.44
CA TYR A 240 -6.21 -22.08 11.66
C TYR A 240 -6.50 -22.33 13.13
N ASN A 241 -7.61 -23.00 13.42
CA ASN A 241 -7.96 -23.44 14.77
C ASN A 241 -7.56 -24.91 14.95
N PRO A 242 -6.57 -25.24 15.80
CA PRO A 242 -6.13 -26.61 16.02
C PRO A 242 -7.17 -27.50 16.68
N ASN A 243 -8.07 -26.94 17.50
CA ASN A 243 -9.08 -27.70 18.23
C ASN A 243 -10.19 -28.20 17.31
N THR A 244 -10.63 -27.37 16.37
CA THR A 244 -11.68 -27.72 15.39
C THR A 244 -11.11 -28.21 14.06
N GLN A 245 -9.80 -28.05 13.83
CA GLN A 245 -9.11 -28.34 12.57
C GLN A 245 -9.69 -27.57 11.37
N THR A 246 -10.14 -26.34 11.60
CA THR A 246 -10.79 -25.51 10.58
C THR A 246 -10.09 -24.18 10.39
N PHE A 247 -10.15 -23.66 9.16
CA PHE A 247 -9.82 -22.27 8.90
C PHE A 247 -10.92 -21.34 9.40
N MET A 248 -10.52 -20.26 10.03
CA MET A 248 -11.40 -19.20 10.47
C MET A 248 -11.58 -18.18 9.34
N GLN A 249 -12.82 -17.73 9.12
CA GLN A 249 -13.11 -16.70 8.12
C GLN A 249 -12.74 -15.31 8.66
N LYS A 250 -12.27 -14.44 7.75
CA LYS A 250 -11.77 -13.09 8.06
C LYS A 250 -12.79 -12.17 8.76
N GLY A 251 -14.08 -12.45 8.63
CA GLY A 251 -15.16 -11.68 9.29
C GLY A 251 -15.21 -11.82 10.81
N ASN A 252 -14.51 -12.80 11.39
CA ASN A 252 -14.40 -12.97 12.84
C ASN A 252 -13.30 -12.06 13.41
N LYS A 253 -13.38 -11.72 14.70
CA LYS A 253 -12.54 -10.70 15.39
C LYS A 253 -11.05 -11.05 15.52
N PHE A 254 -10.34 -11.34 14.43
CA PHE A 254 -8.89 -11.52 14.42
C PHE A 254 -8.27 -10.90 13.16
N ASP A 255 -7.04 -10.40 13.30
CA ASP A 255 -6.22 -9.90 12.21
C ASP A 255 -4.99 -10.80 12.12
N ILE A 256 -4.88 -11.58 11.03
CA ILE A 256 -3.81 -12.57 10.82
C ILE A 256 -2.43 -11.89 10.90
N LYS A 257 -2.34 -10.63 10.47
CA LYS A 257 -1.11 -9.82 10.52
C LYS A 257 -0.75 -9.30 11.91
N ARG A 258 -1.60 -9.53 12.91
CA ARG A 258 -1.41 -9.06 14.30
C ARG A 258 -1.76 -10.14 15.31
N MET A 259 -1.74 -11.40 14.89
CA MET A 259 -1.95 -12.50 15.82
C MET A 259 -0.85 -12.47 16.87
N VAL A 260 -1.29 -12.54 18.14
CA VAL A 260 -0.44 -12.52 19.32
C VAL A 260 -0.25 -13.95 19.79
N ASP A 261 0.89 -14.24 20.43
CA ASP A 261 1.31 -15.59 20.85
C ASP A 261 0.31 -16.32 21.77
N ASP A 262 -0.58 -15.60 22.49
CA ASP A 262 -1.62 -16.16 23.36
C ASP A 262 -2.95 -16.47 22.64
N SER A 263 -2.95 -16.62 21.31
CA SER A 263 -4.15 -16.96 20.55
C SER A 263 -4.37 -18.48 20.47
N ASP A 264 -5.61 -18.93 20.63
CA ASP A 264 -6.04 -20.31 20.30
C ASP A 264 -5.94 -20.64 18.79
N LEU A 265 -5.53 -19.66 17.98
CA LEU A 265 -5.40 -19.76 16.54
C LEU A 265 -3.93 -19.67 16.16
N GLN A 266 -3.56 -20.39 15.10
CA GLN A 266 -2.21 -20.34 14.52
C GLN A 266 -2.24 -19.79 13.10
N THR A 267 -1.12 -19.20 12.68
CA THR A 267 -0.94 -18.77 11.28
C THR A 267 -0.71 -20.00 10.41
N CYS A 268 -1.46 -20.13 9.31
CA CYS A 268 -1.28 -21.20 8.33
C CYS A 268 -1.16 -20.60 6.93
N TYR A 269 -0.13 -21.01 6.18
CA TYR A 269 0.10 -20.51 4.83
C TYR A 269 -0.35 -21.55 3.80
N CYS A 270 -1.38 -21.21 3.03
CA CYS A 270 -1.92 -22.06 1.98
C CYS A 270 -1.38 -21.59 0.63
N VAL A 271 -0.35 -22.29 0.14
CA VAL A 271 0.36 -22.00 -1.11
C VAL A 271 -0.41 -22.56 -2.30
N PHE A 272 -0.47 -21.82 -3.41
CA PHE A 272 -1.05 -22.29 -4.69
C PHE A 272 -0.17 -21.98 -5.92
N ASP A 273 0.93 -21.22 -5.77
CA ASP A 273 1.94 -20.96 -6.81
C ASP A 273 3.35 -20.92 -6.21
#